data_AF-A0A242C128-F1
#
_entry.id   AF-A0A242C128-F1
#
_cell.length_a   1.000
_cell.length_b   1.000
_cell.length_c   1.000
_cell.angle_alpha   90.00
_cell.angle_beta   90.00
_cell.angle_gamma   90.00
#
_symmetry.space_group_name_H-M   'P 1'
#
loop_
_entity.id
_entity.type
_entity.pdbx_description
1 polymer ?
#
loop_
_entity_poly.entity_id
_entity_poly.type
_entity_poly.pdbx_seq_one_letter_code
_entity_poly.pdbx_strand_id
1 'polypeptide(L)'
;MEGYKTVDFEQLERNKTKAEMITFVSMSEIEAARQAITNAGIDETRFSDGDLILALKQKERFGANTIVSVVIDWLVNQNYLVNPANALRYLAKKMADGPLTSYKLLSEGEFDCDGNYYLIGHADKSLAVNKAYKVYTDGQVKELWQAK
;
A
#
# COMPACT_ATOMS: atom_id res chain seq x y z
N MET A 1 35.48 -40.01 -10.10
CA MET A 1 35.93 -38.61 -10.23
C MET A 1 34.87 -37.74 -9.60
N GLU A 2 35.05 -37.36 -8.34
CA GLU A 2 34.14 -36.46 -7.65
C GLU A 2 34.39 -35.04 -8.14
N GLY A 3 33.38 -34.45 -8.76
CA GLY A 3 33.43 -33.09 -9.27
C GLY A 3 33.44 -32.11 -8.09
N TYR A 4 34.54 -31.40 -7.93
CA TYR A 4 34.64 -30.27 -7.02
C TYR A 4 33.54 -29.25 -7.39
N LYS A 5 32.54 -29.10 -6.51
CA LYS A 5 31.62 -27.96 -6.58
C LYS A 5 32.44 -26.71 -6.25
N THR A 6 32.75 -25.93 -7.27
CA THR A 6 33.29 -24.58 -7.12
C THR A 6 32.27 -23.77 -6.32
N VAL A 7 32.64 -23.44 -5.09
CA VAL A 7 31.90 -22.49 -4.27
C VAL A 7 32.14 -21.12 -4.89
N ASP A 8 31.08 -20.51 -5.42
CA ASP A 8 31.14 -19.17 -5.98
C ASP A 8 31.27 -18.15 -4.83
N PHE A 9 32.51 -17.80 -4.53
CA PHE A 9 32.87 -16.89 -3.44
C PHE A 9 32.27 -15.49 -3.64
N GLU A 10 31.98 -15.07 -4.88
CA GLU A 10 31.33 -13.79 -5.16
C GLU A 10 29.85 -13.80 -4.74
N GLN A 11 29.14 -14.91 -4.93
CA GLN A 11 27.78 -15.07 -4.42
C GLN A 11 27.73 -15.06 -2.89
N LEU A 12 28.73 -15.67 -2.24
CA LEU A 12 28.84 -15.71 -0.78
C LEU A 12 29.13 -14.33 -0.19
N GLU A 13 30.02 -13.56 -0.82
CA GLU A 13 30.29 -12.15 -0.48
C GLU A 13 29.03 -11.28 -0.65
N ARG A 14 28.35 -11.36 -1.81
CA ARG A 14 27.09 -10.61 -2.04
C ARG A 14 25.99 -10.98 -1.04
N ASN A 15 25.91 -12.25 -0.66
CA ASN A 15 24.96 -12.71 0.36
C ASN A 15 25.35 -12.23 1.76
N LYS A 16 26.64 -12.12 2.09
CA LYS A 16 27.11 -11.47 3.32
C LYS A 16 26.73 -9.99 3.34
N THR A 17 26.96 -9.25 2.26
CA THR A 17 26.58 -7.82 2.20
C THR A 17 25.06 -7.62 2.29
N LYS A 18 24.26 -8.53 1.74
CA LYS A 18 22.79 -8.54 1.94
C LYS A 18 22.38 -8.91 3.37
N ALA A 19 23.13 -9.80 4.03
CA ALA A 19 22.88 -10.20 5.41
C ALA A 19 23.39 -9.17 6.44
N GLU A 20 24.32 -8.28 6.06
CA GLU A 20 24.89 -7.23 6.91
C GLU A 20 23.94 -6.06 7.20
N MET A 21 22.82 -5.90 6.49
CA MET A 21 21.82 -4.87 6.80
C MET A 21 20.73 -5.35 7.77
N ILE A 22 21.12 -5.99 8.87
CA ILE A 22 20.30 -5.95 10.08
C ILE A 22 20.68 -4.66 10.81
N THR A 23 20.14 -3.53 10.34
CA THR A 23 20.16 -2.29 11.13
C THR A 23 19.38 -2.56 12.42
N PHE A 24 20.12 -2.72 13.50
CA PHE A 24 19.61 -2.83 14.86
C PHE A 24 19.03 -1.47 15.24
N VAL A 25 17.70 -1.43 15.37
CA VAL A 25 17.03 -0.30 16.01
C VAL A 25 17.00 -0.60 17.50
N SER A 26 17.47 0.33 18.34
CA SER A 26 17.46 0.13 19.78
C SER A 26 16.04 0.25 20.35
N MET A 27 15.79 -0.37 21.50
CA MET A 27 14.50 -0.19 22.20
C MET A 27 14.23 1.28 22.55
N SER A 28 15.28 2.05 22.88
CA SER A 28 15.14 3.49 23.14
C SER A 28 14.70 4.28 21.91
N GLU A 29 15.11 3.88 20.70
CA GLU A 29 14.63 4.50 19.46
C GLU A 29 13.17 4.14 19.17
N ILE A 30 12.76 2.91 19.48
CA ILE A 30 11.37 2.45 19.36
C ILE A 30 10.47 3.23 20.34
N GLU A 31 10.91 3.40 21.59
CA GLU A 31 10.20 4.18 22.60
C GLU A 31 10.12 5.66 22.22
N ALA A 32 11.20 6.24 21.70
CA ALA A 32 11.20 7.63 21.21
C ALA A 32 10.25 7.79 20.02
N ALA A 33 10.21 6.83 19.10
CA ALA A 33 9.27 6.80 17.99
C ALA A 33 7.83 6.72 18.47
N ARG A 34 7.56 5.84 19.46
CA ARG A 34 6.26 5.67 20.10
C ARG A 34 5.78 6.97 20.76
N GLN A 35 6.66 7.64 21.50
CA GLN A 35 6.34 8.94 22.09
C GLN A 35 6.08 10.02 21.02
N ALA A 36 6.83 10.01 19.92
CA ALA A 36 6.66 10.99 18.84
C ALA A 36 5.29 10.86 18.16
N ILE A 37 4.82 9.64 17.89
CA ILE A 37 3.48 9.43 17.30
C ILE A 37 2.36 9.78 18.29
N THR A 38 2.52 9.45 19.57
CA THR A 38 1.53 9.80 20.61
C THR A 38 1.43 11.30 20.82
N ASN A 39 2.56 12.02 20.82
CA ASN A 39 2.57 13.49 20.87
C ASN A 39 1.90 14.12 19.65
N ALA A 40 1.86 13.42 18.50
CA ALA A 40 1.13 13.84 17.31
C ALA A 40 -0.37 13.49 17.34
N GLY A 41 -0.87 12.91 18.43
CA GLY A 41 -2.27 12.48 18.58
C GLY A 41 -2.60 11.16 17.89
N ILE A 42 -1.60 10.38 17.49
CA ILE A 42 -1.78 9.06 16.88
C ILE A 42 -1.76 8.01 17.99
N ASP A 43 -2.77 7.14 17.99
CA ASP A 43 -2.88 6.02 18.92
C ASP A 43 -1.77 4.98 18.67
N GLU A 44 -0.76 4.98 19.54
CA GLU A 44 0.40 4.10 19.49
C GLU A 44 0.10 2.61 19.63
N THR A 45 -1.06 2.26 20.23
CA THR A 45 -1.42 0.85 20.49
C THR A 45 -1.72 0.09 19.20
N ARG A 46 -1.93 0.81 18.10
CA ARG A 46 -2.16 0.26 16.76
C ARG A 46 -0.89 -0.18 16.04
N PHE A 47 0.29 0.13 16.60
CA PHE A 47 1.58 -0.16 15.98
C PHE A 47 2.39 -1.13 16.82
N SER A 48 2.75 -2.27 16.22
CA SER A 48 3.70 -3.19 16.82
C SER A 48 5.12 -2.61 16.77
N ASP A 49 6.02 -3.13 17.61
CA ASP A 49 7.43 -2.71 17.56
C ASP A 49 8.07 -3.02 16.19
N GLY A 50 7.62 -4.08 15.52
CA GLY A 50 8.03 -4.39 14.14
C GLY A 50 7.61 -3.31 13.13
N ASP A 51 6.40 -2.76 13.28
CA ASP A 51 5.92 -1.64 12.45
C ASP A 51 6.73 -0.37 12.68
N LEU A 52 7.06 -0.08 13.95
CA LEU A 52 7.88 1.08 14.30
C LEU A 52 9.31 0.95 13.77
N ILE A 53 9.90 -0.25 13.82
CA ILE A 53 11.21 -0.54 13.20
C ILE A 53 11.15 -0.29 11.69
N LEU A 54 10.10 -0.78 11.01
CA LEU A 54 9.92 -0.55 9.59
C LEU A 54 9.75 0.94 9.26
N ALA A 55 9.01 1.68 10.09
CA ALA A 55 8.79 3.11 9.90
C ALA A 55 10.08 3.91 10.13
N LEU A 56 10.91 3.54 11.11
CA LEU A 56 12.22 4.13 11.35
C LEU A 56 13.17 3.90 10.17
N LYS A 57 13.22 2.68 9.63
CA LYS A 57 14.02 2.38 8.43
C LYS A 57 13.55 3.18 7.21
N GLN A 58 12.24 3.34 7.06
CA GLN A 58 11.69 4.16 5.99
C GLN A 58 11.99 5.64 6.18
N LYS A 59 11.91 6.15 7.41
CA LYS A 59 12.32 7.51 7.76
C LYS A 59 13.76 7.77 7.30
N GLU A 60 14.70 6.88 7.64
CA GLU A 60 16.10 6.98 7.21
C GLU A 60 16.23 6.94 5.68
N ARG A 61 15.57 5.98 5.03
CA ARG A 61 15.61 5.82 3.57
C ARG A 61 15.09 7.06 2.83
N PHE A 62 14.07 7.72 3.36
CA PHE A 62 13.46 8.90 2.76
C PHE A 62 14.08 10.22 3.23
N GLY A 63 15.04 10.17 4.17
CA GLY A 63 15.60 11.38 4.77
C GLY A 63 14.56 12.22 5.52
N ALA A 64 13.54 11.57 6.09
CA ALA A 64 12.46 12.28 6.78
C ALA A 64 12.92 12.75 8.17
N ASN A 65 12.56 13.99 8.52
CA ASN A 65 12.92 14.57 9.83
C ASN A 65 12.23 13.85 11.00
N THR A 66 11.02 13.33 10.78
CA THR A 66 10.20 12.68 11.81
C THR A 66 9.60 11.37 11.30
N ILE A 67 9.41 10.41 12.21
CA ILE A 67 8.70 9.16 11.93
C ILE A 67 7.19 9.41 11.69
N VAL A 68 6.65 10.50 12.26
CA VAL A 68 5.22 10.83 12.18
C VAL A 68 4.76 10.95 10.73
N SER A 69 5.55 11.57 9.85
CA SER A 69 5.20 11.69 8.42
C SER A 69 5.07 10.33 7.74
N VAL A 70 5.98 9.40 8.03
CA VAL A 70 5.92 8.03 7.50
C VAL A 70 4.67 7.30 7.99
N VAL A 71 4.36 7.43 9.27
CA VAL A 71 3.18 6.80 9.88
C VAL A 71 1.88 7.40 9.33
N ILE A 72 1.82 8.71 9.12
CA ILE A 72 0.67 9.37 8.46
C ILE A 72 0.53 8.84 7.04
N ASP A 73 1.60 8.78 6.26
CA ASP A 73 1.55 8.25 4.89
C ASP A 73 1.05 6.80 4.87
N TRP A 74 1.44 5.98 5.85
CA TRP A 74 0.92 4.62 5.97
C TRP A 74 -0.57 4.60 6.30
N LEU A 75 -1.00 5.40 7.27
CA LEU A 75 -2.41 5.51 7.63
C LEU A 75 -3.23 6.01 6.43
N VAL A 76 -2.70 6.95 5.65
CA VAL A 76 -3.33 7.41 4.41
C VAL A 76 -3.38 6.27 3.39
N ASN A 77 -2.30 5.55 3.16
CA ASN A 77 -2.27 4.45 2.20
C ASN A 77 -3.12 3.23 2.58
N GLN A 78 -3.32 2.98 3.88
CA GLN A 78 -4.15 1.89 4.39
C GLN A 78 -5.63 2.25 4.37
N ASN A 79 -5.97 3.51 4.67
CA ASN A 79 -7.35 3.96 4.78
C ASN A 79 -7.87 4.60 3.50
N TYR A 80 -6.98 4.99 2.58
CA TYR A 80 -7.35 5.62 1.32
C TYR A 80 -6.84 4.87 0.10
N LEU A 81 -7.66 4.83 -0.94
CA LEU A 81 -7.31 4.33 -2.27
C LEU A 81 -6.49 5.41 -2.98
N VAL A 82 -5.22 5.55 -2.61
CA VAL A 82 -4.38 6.69 -3.03
C VAL A 82 -3.93 6.61 -4.50
N ASN A 83 -4.09 5.46 -5.14
CA ASN A 83 -3.79 5.32 -6.56
C ASN A 83 -4.86 4.49 -7.30
N PRO A 84 -4.98 4.64 -8.63
CA PRO A 84 -5.99 3.93 -9.41
C PRO A 84 -5.86 2.41 -9.37
N ALA A 85 -4.64 1.89 -9.26
CA ALA A 85 -4.39 0.44 -9.17
C ALA A 85 -4.97 -0.15 -7.87
N ASN A 86 -4.85 0.57 -6.75
CA ASN A 86 -5.44 0.21 -5.47
C ASN A 86 -6.96 0.27 -5.55
N ALA A 87 -7.53 1.28 -6.21
CA ALA A 87 -8.97 1.39 -6.42
C ALA A 87 -9.53 0.24 -7.27
N LEU A 88 -8.85 -0.15 -8.35
CA LEU A 88 -9.19 -1.30 -9.17
C LEU A 88 -9.15 -2.62 -8.38
N ARG A 89 -8.06 -2.85 -7.63
CA ARG A 89 -7.91 -4.07 -6.80
C ARG A 89 -8.96 -4.11 -5.70
N TYR A 90 -9.26 -2.97 -5.08
CA TYR A 90 -10.30 -2.86 -4.06
C TYR A 90 -11.68 -3.20 -4.62
N LEU A 91 -12.06 -2.62 -5.76
CA LEU A 91 -13.33 -2.92 -6.43
C LEU A 91 -13.42 -4.40 -6.81
N ALA A 92 -12.38 -4.95 -7.43
CA ALA A 92 -12.34 -6.37 -7.80
C ALA A 92 -12.48 -7.30 -6.58
N LYS A 93 -11.84 -6.97 -5.45
CA LYS A 93 -11.99 -7.72 -4.20
C LYS A 93 -13.40 -7.62 -3.63
N LYS A 94 -14.01 -6.42 -3.68
CA LYS A 94 -15.37 -6.18 -3.17
C LYS A 94 -16.45 -6.87 -3.98
N MET A 95 -16.21 -7.07 -5.28
CA MET A 95 -17.14 -7.69 -6.24
C MET A 95 -16.74 -9.14 -6.60
N ALA A 96 -15.92 -9.79 -5.79
CA ALA A 96 -15.28 -11.08 -6.11
C ALA A 96 -16.25 -12.26 -6.29
N ASP A 97 -17.53 -12.11 -5.95
CA ASP A 97 -18.56 -13.15 -6.06
C ASP A 97 -19.18 -13.28 -7.48
N GLY A 98 -18.56 -12.67 -8.51
CA GLY A 98 -19.06 -12.64 -9.89
C GLY A 98 -18.18 -13.36 -10.93
N PRO A 99 -18.67 -13.54 -12.17
CA PRO A 99 -17.90 -14.11 -13.27
C PRO A 99 -16.59 -13.33 -13.53
N LEU A 100 -15.66 -13.96 -14.27
CA LEU A 100 -14.36 -13.38 -14.63
C LEU A 100 -14.57 -12.03 -15.33
N THR A 101 -14.43 -10.95 -14.58
CA THR A 101 -14.83 -9.61 -14.99
C THR A 101 -13.61 -8.72 -15.14
N SER A 102 -13.60 -7.92 -16.21
CA SER A 102 -12.51 -6.99 -16.48
C SER A 102 -12.90 -5.59 -16.03
N TYR A 103 -12.14 -5.03 -15.10
CA TYR A 103 -12.29 -3.66 -14.65
C TYR A 103 -11.27 -2.78 -15.36
N LYS A 104 -11.73 -1.64 -15.87
CA LYS A 104 -10.89 -0.65 -16.54
C LYS A 104 -11.14 0.72 -15.92
N LEU A 105 -10.06 1.42 -15.62
CA LEU A 105 -10.12 2.82 -15.21
C LEU A 105 -10.64 3.68 -16.36
N LEU A 106 -11.68 4.47 -16.11
CA LEU A 106 -12.28 5.40 -17.06
C LEU A 106 -11.80 6.83 -16.82
N SER A 107 -11.62 7.23 -15.56
CA SER A 107 -11.16 8.56 -15.18
C SER A 107 -10.40 8.53 -13.85
N GLU A 108 -9.39 9.38 -13.75
CA GLU A 108 -8.55 9.56 -12.57
C GLU A 108 -8.92 10.85 -11.85
N GLY A 109 -9.14 10.78 -10.53
CA GLY A 109 -9.19 11.96 -9.67
C GLY A 109 -10.37 12.90 -9.95
N GLU A 110 -11.58 12.36 -10.01
CA GLU A 110 -12.80 13.17 -10.04
C GLU A 110 -13.27 13.51 -8.61
N PHE A 111 -14.07 14.56 -8.49
CA PHE A 111 -14.61 15.03 -7.21
C PHE A 111 -16.11 15.29 -7.32
N ASP A 112 -16.87 14.83 -6.33
CA ASP A 112 -18.27 15.20 -6.15
C ASP A 112 -18.58 15.51 -4.67
N CYS A 113 -19.87 15.63 -4.32
CA CYS A 113 -20.32 15.96 -2.97
C CYS A 113 -19.89 14.94 -1.90
N ASP A 114 -19.54 13.71 -2.28
CA ASP A 114 -19.12 12.65 -1.38
C ASP A 114 -17.58 12.50 -1.31
N GLY A 115 -16.84 13.26 -2.11
CA GLY A 115 -15.37 13.33 -2.07
C GLY A 115 -14.68 12.94 -3.38
N ASN A 116 -13.39 12.63 -3.27
CA ASN A 116 -12.57 12.21 -4.41
C ASN A 116 -12.88 10.76 -4.79
N TYR A 117 -12.99 10.47 -6.08
CA TYR A 117 -13.23 9.13 -6.59
C TYR A 117 -12.50 8.84 -7.90
N TYR A 118 -12.34 7.55 -8.17
CA TYR A 118 -11.96 7.01 -9.47
C TYR A 118 -13.19 6.48 -10.17
N LEU A 119 -13.33 6.81 -11.45
CA LEU A 119 -14.39 6.25 -12.28
C LEU A 119 -13.88 4.95 -12.91
N ILE A 120 -14.52 3.83 -12.60
CA ILE A 120 -14.09 2.51 -13.04
C ILE A 120 -15.22 1.83 -13.81
N GLY A 121 -14.95 1.44 -15.05
CA GLY A 121 -15.85 0.71 -15.92
C GLY A 121 -15.68 -0.79 -15.73
N HIS A 122 -16.80 -1.49 -15.78
CA HIS A 122 -16.86 -2.94 -15.82
C HIS A 122 -17.22 -3.39 -17.23
N ALA A 123 -16.31 -4.16 -17.84
CA ALA A 123 -16.51 -4.81 -19.12
C ALA A 123 -16.68 -6.31 -18.90
N ASP A 124 -17.83 -6.81 -19.36
CA ASP A 124 -18.06 -8.24 -19.54
C ASP A 124 -17.44 -8.69 -20.88
N LYS A 125 -17.35 -9.99 -21.12
CA LYS A 125 -16.70 -10.61 -22.30
C LYS A 125 -17.21 -10.07 -23.66
N SER A 126 -18.29 -9.29 -23.71
CA SER A 126 -18.88 -8.70 -24.92
C SER A 126 -18.43 -7.26 -25.26
N LEU A 127 -17.32 -6.75 -24.72
CA LEU A 127 -16.68 -5.46 -25.09
C LEU A 127 -17.51 -4.18 -24.83
N ALA A 128 -18.77 -4.26 -24.44
CA ALA A 128 -19.55 -3.12 -23.96
C ALA A 128 -19.29 -2.91 -22.45
N VAL A 129 -18.93 -1.68 -22.07
CA VAL A 129 -18.95 -1.27 -20.66
C VAL A 129 -20.41 -1.28 -20.24
N ASN A 130 -20.80 -2.26 -19.42
CA ASN A 130 -22.20 -2.45 -19.02
C ASN A 130 -22.53 -1.71 -17.73
N LYS A 131 -21.51 -1.39 -16.92
CA LYS A 131 -21.63 -0.72 -15.62
C LYS A 131 -20.44 0.18 -15.36
N ALA A 132 -20.66 1.29 -14.69
CA ALA A 132 -19.59 2.15 -14.17
C ALA A 132 -19.72 2.27 -12.65
N TYR A 133 -18.59 2.44 -11.97
CA TYR A 133 -18.51 2.56 -10.53
C TYR A 133 -17.73 3.81 -10.18
N LYS A 134 -18.25 4.59 -9.23
CA LYS A 134 -17.45 5.55 -8.49
C LYS A 134 -16.81 4.82 -7.32
N VAL A 135 -15.48 4.78 -7.31
CA VAL A 135 -14.70 4.20 -6.22
C VAL A 135 -14.02 5.34 -5.48
N TYR A 136 -14.59 5.72 -4.34
CA TYR A 136 -14.13 6.84 -3.54
C TYR A 136 -12.82 6.51 -2.85
N THR A 137 -11.99 7.54 -2.64
CA THR A 137 -10.71 7.38 -1.97
C THR A 137 -10.87 6.82 -0.57
N ASP A 138 -12.00 7.01 0.11
CA ASP A 138 -12.27 6.45 1.45
C ASP A 138 -12.78 4.99 1.43
N GLY A 139 -12.89 4.36 0.26
CA GLY A 139 -13.37 2.99 0.10
C GLY A 139 -14.87 2.84 -0.16
N GLN A 140 -15.64 3.93 -0.21
CA GLN A 140 -17.03 3.86 -0.67
C GLN A 140 -17.08 3.48 -2.16
N VAL A 141 -18.07 2.68 -2.55
CA VAL A 141 -18.28 2.28 -3.95
C VAL A 141 -19.74 2.51 -4.29
N LYS A 142 -20.00 3.31 -5.32
CA LYS A 142 -21.34 3.58 -5.84
C LYS A 142 -21.45 3.10 -7.28
N GLU A 143 -22.46 2.29 -7.58
CA GLU A 143 -22.77 1.85 -8.94
C GLU A 143 -23.52 2.96 -9.67
N LEU A 144 -23.00 3.37 -10.83
CA LEU A 144 -23.67 4.27 -11.76
C LEU A 144 -24.46 3.42 -12.74
N TRP A 145 -25.78 3.61 -12.75
CA TRP A 145 -26.66 2.99 -13.73
C TRP A 145 -26.42 3.66 -15.08
N GLN A 146 -26.06 2.86 -16.08
CA GLN A 146 -26.15 3.31 -17.46
C GLN A 146 -27.62 3.26 -17.88
N ALA A 147 -28.19 4.41 -18.26
CA ALA A 147 -29.46 4.42 -18.98
C ALA A 147 -29.23 3.68 -20.32
N LYS A 148 -30.08 2.68 -20.60
CA LYS A 148 -30.12 2.00 -21.89
C LYS A 148 -30.55 2.94 -23.00
#